data_AF-A0A7K4KVF5-F1
#
_entry.id   AF-A0A7K4KVF5-F1
#
_cell.length_a   1.000
_cell.length_b   1.000
_cell.length_c   1.000
_cell.angle_alpha   90.00
_cell.angle_beta   90.00
_cell.angle_gamma   90.00
#
_symmetry.space_group_name_H-M   'P 1'
#
loop_
_entity.id
_entity.type
_entity.pdbx_description
1 polymer ?
#
loop_
_entity_poly.entity_id
_entity_poly.type
_entity_poly.pdbx_seq_one_letter_code
_entity_poly.pdbx_strand_id
1 'polypeptide(L)'
;MAESVARAGCVLLRALLRFAFMVANNAVAIPSYMLYLLALQPLRVLDSARFWYLEGVLFKWLLAMVASWGWWAGYTVVEWGDDVKAVSEDEAVVLVNHQATGDVCTLMMCLQDKGTVVRHMMWLMDHIFKYTNFGIVSLLHGDFFIRQGRAHRDQQLVLLKEHLEKYYRSRNRKWIVLFPEGGFLRKRRETSQAFAKKNNLPFLKHVTLPRLGATEVILKTLVAQQENGTITSGNTVIKESKSKGLQWVIDTTIAYPKGEPLDIQTWILGYRQPTVTHVHYRIFPIKDVPAEPEALAHWLYQRFIEKEDLLTHFYETGAFPPLQGQTKAVSRAMTLSNLWLVCVQSFAFLSGGMWYCIFQYFYHCLF
;
A
#
# COMPACT_ATOMS: atom_id res chain seq x y z
N MET A 1 21.38 -28.46 -25.05
CA MET A 1 20.25 -27.87 -25.80
C MET A 1 18.90 -28.40 -25.30
N ALA A 2 18.68 -29.72 -25.28
CA ALA A 2 17.43 -30.33 -24.79
C ALA A 2 17.07 -29.97 -23.34
N GLU A 3 18.06 -29.93 -22.44
CA GLU A 3 17.84 -29.56 -21.02
C GLU A 3 17.40 -28.10 -20.82
N SER A 4 17.94 -27.18 -21.64
CA SER A 4 17.54 -25.77 -21.65
C SER A 4 16.11 -25.60 -22.16
N VAL A 5 15.74 -26.36 -23.21
CA VAL A 5 14.38 -26.37 -23.78
C VAL A 5 13.38 -26.95 -22.77
N ALA A 6 13.72 -28.06 -22.11
CA ALA A 6 12.89 -28.66 -21.08
C ALA A 6 12.66 -27.72 -19.88
N ARG A 7 13.73 -27.03 -19.44
CA ARG A 7 13.66 -26.02 -18.37
C ARG A 7 12.78 -24.84 -18.78
N ALA A 8 12.93 -24.34 -20.00
CA ALA A 8 12.09 -23.26 -20.54
C ALA A 8 10.62 -23.67 -20.62
N GLY A 9 10.33 -24.89 -21.10
CA GLY A 9 8.98 -25.44 -21.15
C GLY A 9 8.33 -25.57 -19.77
N CYS A 10 9.09 -26.02 -18.76
CA CYS A 10 8.60 -26.10 -17.39
C CYS A 10 8.29 -24.72 -16.79
N VAL A 11 9.14 -23.73 -17.02
CA VAL A 11 8.90 -22.34 -16.58
C VAL A 11 7.65 -21.77 -17.23
N LEU A 12 7.48 -21.98 -18.54
CA LEU A 12 6.29 -21.52 -19.27
C LEU A 12 5.01 -22.16 -18.73
N LEU A 13 5.00 -23.49 -18.53
CA LEU A 13 3.85 -24.19 -17.99
C LEU A 13 3.48 -23.68 -16.58
N ARG A 14 4.47 -23.51 -15.70
CA ARG A 14 4.26 -22.92 -14.37
C ARG A 14 3.68 -21.51 -14.45
N ALA A 15 4.22 -20.67 -15.34
CA ALA A 15 3.71 -19.32 -15.55
C ALA A 15 2.26 -19.30 -16.03
N LEU A 16 1.89 -20.18 -16.96
CA LEU A 16 0.52 -20.31 -17.45
C LEU A 16 -0.44 -20.81 -16.36
N LEU A 17 -0.05 -21.81 -15.57
CA LEU A 17 -0.87 -22.30 -14.46
C LEU A 17 -1.10 -21.22 -13.40
N ARG A 18 -0.05 -20.46 -13.07
CA ARG A 18 -0.16 -19.34 -12.12
C ARG A 18 -1.02 -18.21 -12.65
N PHE A 19 -0.90 -17.89 -13.94
CA PHE A 19 -1.77 -16.91 -14.59
C PHE A 19 -3.24 -17.37 -14.57
N ALA A 20 -3.51 -18.62 -14.94
CA ALA A 20 -4.85 -19.19 -14.91
C ALA A 20 -5.44 -19.18 -13.50
N PHE A 21 -4.64 -19.54 -12.48
CA PHE A 21 -5.05 -19.46 -11.08
C PHE A 21 -5.38 -18.02 -10.66
N MET A 22 -4.54 -17.05 -11.01
CA MET A 22 -4.79 -15.63 -10.73
C MET A 22 -6.09 -15.14 -11.39
N VAL A 23 -6.34 -15.52 -12.65
CA VAL A 23 -7.58 -15.16 -13.37
C VAL A 23 -8.79 -15.77 -12.69
N ALA A 24 -8.76 -17.08 -12.41
CA ALA A 24 -9.85 -17.78 -11.73
C ALA A 24 -10.13 -17.18 -10.34
N ASN A 25 -9.06 -16.89 -9.58
CA ASN A 25 -9.16 -16.29 -8.26
C ASN A 25 -9.80 -14.89 -8.32
N ASN A 26 -9.36 -14.03 -9.24
CA ASN A 26 -9.97 -12.70 -9.41
C ASN A 26 -11.43 -12.77 -9.88
N ALA A 27 -11.75 -13.74 -10.76
CA ALA A 27 -13.10 -13.93 -11.29
C ALA A 27 -14.12 -14.33 -10.21
N VAL A 28 -13.68 -14.98 -9.12
CA VAL A 28 -14.55 -15.31 -7.99
C VAL A 28 -14.46 -14.29 -6.86
N ALA A 29 -13.25 -13.84 -6.51
CA ALA A 29 -13.02 -13.05 -5.30
C ALA A 29 -13.55 -11.61 -5.43
N ILE A 30 -13.30 -10.95 -6.56
CA ILE A 30 -13.69 -9.54 -6.74
C ILE A 30 -15.22 -9.40 -6.86
N PRO A 31 -15.92 -10.19 -7.70
CA PRO A 31 -17.38 -10.15 -7.71
C PRO A 31 -17.97 -10.52 -6.35
N SER A 32 -17.44 -11.55 -5.67
CA SER A 32 -17.92 -11.91 -4.32
C SER A 32 -17.78 -10.75 -3.35
N TYR A 33 -16.63 -10.06 -3.34
CA TYR A 33 -16.40 -8.87 -2.53
C TYR A 33 -17.46 -7.79 -2.80
N MET A 34 -17.72 -7.47 -4.07
CA MET A 34 -18.73 -6.49 -4.46
C MET A 34 -20.14 -6.89 -4.00
N LEU A 35 -20.49 -8.16 -4.15
CA LEU A 35 -21.80 -8.70 -3.78
C LEU A 35 -21.99 -8.74 -2.27
N TYR A 36 -20.95 -9.05 -1.49
CA TYR A 36 -21.01 -8.90 -0.03
C TYR A 36 -21.25 -7.45 0.37
N LEU A 37 -20.53 -6.49 -0.22
CA LEU A 37 -20.77 -5.07 0.10
C LEU A 37 -22.17 -4.61 -0.32
N LEU A 38 -22.70 -5.11 -1.43
CA LEU A 38 -24.07 -4.81 -1.86
C LEU A 38 -25.10 -5.40 -0.88
N ALA A 39 -24.96 -6.68 -0.53
CA ALA A 39 -25.84 -7.37 0.40
C ALA A 39 -25.81 -6.76 1.80
N LEU A 40 -24.66 -6.21 2.21
CA LEU A 40 -24.46 -5.57 3.51
C LEU A 40 -24.83 -4.07 3.54
N GLN A 41 -25.41 -3.49 2.47
CA GLN A 41 -25.84 -2.08 2.50
C GLN A 41 -26.86 -1.76 3.62
N PRO A 42 -27.84 -2.61 3.97
CA PRO A 42 -28.71 -2.36 5.11
C PRO A 42 -27.92 -2.24 6.43
N LEU A 43 -26.90 -3.09 6.63
CA LEU A 43 -26.02 -3.00 7.79
C LEU A 43 -25.26 -1.67 7.82
N ARG A 44 -24.85 -1.14 6.67
CA ARG A 44 -24.19 0.17 6.61
C ARG A 44 -25.05 1.30 7.15
N VAL A 45 -26.37 1.25 6.93
CA VAL A 45 -27.32 2.26 7.40
C VAL A 45 -27.60 2.10 8.89
N LEU A 46 -27.70 0.86 9.37
CA LEU A 46 -28.04 0.54 10.76
C LEU A 46 -26.84 0.61 11.72
N ASP A 47 -25.67 0.17 11.27
CA ASP A 47 -24.41 0.08 12.02
C ASP A 47 -23.22 0.23 11.07
N SER A 48 -22.90 1.48 10.74
CA SER A 48 -21.82 1.82 9.80
C SER A 48 -20.45 1.35 10.29
N ALA A 49 -20.20 1.34 11.60
CA ALA A 49 -18.94 0.91 12.19
C ALA A 49 -18.70 -0.59 11.94
N ARG A 50 -19.71 -1.44 12.17
CA ARG A 50 -19.61 -2.88 11.86
C ARG A 50 -19.49 -3.14 10.37
N PHE A 51 -20.18 -2.38 9.53
CA PHE A 51 -20.04 -2.49 8.08
C PHE A 51 -18.58 -2.26 7.64
N TRP A 52 -17.94 -1.17 8.08
CA TRP A 52 -16.55 -0.88 7.72
C TRP A 52 -15.54 -1.84 8.34
N TYR A 53 -15.85 -2.40 9.52
CA TYR A 53 -15.07 -3.50 10.08
C TYR A 53 -15.08 -4.74 9.17
N LEU A 54 -16.27 -5.19 8.74
CA LEU A 54 -16.40 -6.35 7.86
C LEU A 54 -15.76 -6.10 6.49
N GLU A 55 -15.99 -4.92 5.92
CA GLU A 55 -15.37 -4.50 4.67
C GLU A 55 -13.83 -4.52 4.76
N GLY A 56 -13.25 -3.97 5.83
CA GLY A 56 -11.80 -3.99 6.04
C GLY A 56 -11.23 -5.40 6.21
N VAL A 57 -11.98 -6.33 6.82
CA VAL A 57 -11.60 -7.75 6.90
C VAL A 57 -11.57 -8.38 5.50
N LEU A 58 -12.63 -8.20 4.71
CA LEU A 58 -12.71 -8.71 3.34
C LEU A 58 -11.63 -8.11 2.44
N PHE A 59 -11.35 -6.82 2.58
CA PHE A 59 -10.26 -6.13 1.88
C PHE A 59 -8.90 -6.75 2.24
N LYS A 60 -8.61 -6.97 3.53
CA LYS A 60 -7.38 -7.65 3.96
C LYS A 60 -7.21 -9.02 3.32
N TRP A 61 -8.30 -9.78 3.18
CA TRP A 61 -8.28 -11.11 2.57
C TRP A 61 -8.00 -11.04 1.07
N LEU A 62 -8.62 -10.09 0.36
CA LEU A 62 -8.33 -9.86 -1.05
C LEU A 62 -6.85 -9.50 -1.26
N LEU A 63 -6.30 -8.62 -0.43
CA LEU A 63 -4.88 -8.23 -0.50
C LEU A 63 -3.96 -9.40 -0.13
N ALA A 64 -4.42 -10.34 0.71
CA ALA A 64 -3.68 -11.56 1.03
C ALA A 64 -3.60 -12.52 -0.18
N MET A 65 -4.63 -12.52 -1.04
CA MET A 65 -4.58 -13.25 -2.31
C MET A 65 -3.52 -12.64 -3.24
N VAL A 66 -3.44 -11.32 -3.35
CA VAL A 66 -2.38 -10.64 -4.12
C VAL A 66 -0.99 -10.96 -3.54
N ALA A 67 -0.84 -10.91 -2.22
CA ALA A 67 0.39 -11.29 -1.52
C ALA A 67 0.80 -12.75 -1.82
N SER A 68 -0.17 -13.67 -1.93
CA SER A 68 0.07 -15.08 -2.23
C SER A 68 0.73 -15.31 -3.60
N TRP A 69 0.52 -14.42 -4.57
CA TRP A 69 1.15 -14.51 -5.89
C TRP A 69 2.67 -14.50 -5.73
N GLY A 70 3.24 -13.50 -5.06
CA GLY A 70 4.69 -13.44 -4.85
C GLY A 70 5.18 -14.52 -3.90
N TRP A 71 4.44 -14.78 -2.82
CA TRP A 71 4.82 -15.73 -1.79
C TRP A 71 5.06 -17.14 -2.35
N TRP A 72 4.12 -17.66 -3.14
CA TRP A 72 4.28 -18.98 -3.77
C TRP A 72 5.24 -19.00 -4.96
N ALA A 73 5.69 -17.84 -5.45
CA ALA A 73 6.81 -17.75 -6.39
C ALA A 73 8.18 -17.71 -5.70
N GLY A 74 8.24 -17.64 -4.36
CA GLY A 74 9.48 -17.45 -3.63
C GLY A 74 10.00 -16.01 -3.69
N TYR A 75 9.14 -15.03 -3.97
CA TYR A 75 9.45 -13.62 -3.76
C TYR A 75 9.07 -13.24 -2.34
N THR A 76 10.07 -13.11 -1.47
CA THR A 76 9.88 -12.87 -0.04
C THR A 76 10.37 -11.48 0.37
N VAL A 77 10.05 -11.05 1.59
CA VAL A 77 10.44 -9.74 2.10
C VAL A 77 11.26 -9.88 3.37
N VAL A 78 12.33 -9.09 3.48
CA VAL A 78 13.08 -8.87 4.73
C VAL A 78 12.91 -7.41 5.15
N GLU A 79 12.51 -7.21 6.39
CA GLU A 79 12.27 -5.91 7.00
C GLU A 79 13.49 -5.45 7.82
N TRP A 80 13.74 -4.14 7.83
CA TRP A 80 14.88 -3.48 8.48
C TRP A 80 14.42 -2.20 9.18
N GLY A 81 15.22 -1.71 10.11
CA GLY A 81 14.95 -0.45 10.83
C GLY A 81 13.90 -0.63 11.93
N ASP A 82 13.02 0.36 12.08
CA ASP A 82 12.03 0.39 13.16
C ASP A 82 10.93 -0.68 12.99
N ASP A 83 10.35 -1.15 14.10
CA ASP A 83 9.20 -2.07 14.05
C ASP A 83 7.87 -1.32 13.95
N VAL A 84 7.33 -1.23 12.74
CA VAL A 84 6.05 -0.59 12.47
C VAL A 84 4.85 -1.24 13.17
N LYS A 85 5.00 -2.46 13.71
CA LYS A 85 3.97 -3.10 14.54
C LYS A 85 3.67 -2.27 15.80
N ALA A 86 4.64 -1.51 16.32
CA ALA A 86 4.46 -0.68 17.49
C ALA A 86 3.44 0.46 17.28
N VAL A 87 3.23 0.88 16.03
CA VAL A 87 2.33 1.99 15.65
C VAL A 87 1.16 1.53 14.78
N SER A 88 0.91 0.22 14.70
CA SER A 88 -0.07 -0.39 13.78
C SER A 88 -1.52 0.04 14.03
N GLU A 89 -1.82 0.48 15.26
CA GLU A 89 -3.16 0.89 15.67
C GLU A 89 -3.37 2.40 15.73
N ASP A 90 -2.32 3.20 15.51
CA ASP A 90 -2.39 4.66 15.43
C ASP A 90 -2.55 5.13 13.97
N GLU A 91 -3.01 6.38 13.77
CA GLU A 91 -3.07 6.97 12.43
C GLU A 91 -1.66 7.37 11.96
N ALA A 92 -1.31 7.01 10.72
CA ALA A 92 0.00 7.27 10.12
C ALA A 92 -0.08 7.58 8.61
N VAL A 93 0.88 8.37 8.12
CA VAL A 93 1.14 8.50 6.68
C VAL A 93 2.41 7.76 6.33
N VAL A 94 2.35 6.90 5.31
CA VAL A 94 3.46 6.05 4.86
C VAL A 94 4.03 6.66 3.59
N LEU A 95 5.30 7.08 3.65
CA LEU A 95 6.03 7.68 2.53
C LEU A 95 6.98 6.65 1.93
N VAL A 96 6.74 6.26 0.68
CA VAL A 96 7.48 5.17 0.03
C VAL A 96 8.21 5.69 -1.21
N ASN A 97 9.45 5.24 -1.44
CA ASN A 97 10.09 5.39 -2.75
C ASN A 97 9.37 4.50 -3.78
N HIS A 98 9.49 4.84 -5.07
CA HIS A 98 8.73 4.16 -6.11
C HIS A 98 9.61 3.69 -7.27
N GLN A 99 9.89 2.39 -7.32
CA GLN A 99 10.73 1.77 -8.33
C GLN A 99 9.92 1.06 -9.42
N ALA A 100 8.87 0.31 -9.07
CA ALA A 100 8.07 -0.47 -10.02
C ALA A 100 6.67 -0.80 -9.50
N THR A 101 5.87 -1.49 -10.32
CA THR A 101 4.52 -1.96 -9.94
C THR A 101 4.55 -3.00 -8.82
N GLY A 102 5.66 -3.74 -8.64
CA GLY A 102 5.83 -4.70 -7.55
C GLY A 102 5.94 -4.06 -6.17
N ASP A 103 6.17 -2.74 -6.06
CA ASP A 103 6.23 -2.05 -4.77
C ASP A 103 4.91 -2.18 -4.01
N VAL A 104 3.79 -2.05 -4.73
CA VAL A 104 2.44 -2.20 -4.17
C VAL A 104 2.22 -3.62 -3.67
N CYS A 105 2.62 -4.62 -4.45
CA CYS A 105 2.51 -6.03 -4.05
C CYS A 105 3.38 -6.34 -2.82
N THR A 106 4.58 -5.75 -2.76
CA THR A 106 5.50 -5.86 -1.63
C THR A 106 4.87 -5.32 -0.35
N LEU A 107 4.26 -4.12 -0.41
CA LEU A 107 3.56 -3.51 0.74
C LEU A 107 2.30 -4.30 1.15
N MET A 108 1.52 -4.77 0.18
CA MET A 108 0.36 -5.65 0.44
C MET A 108 0.76 -6.95 1.11
N MET A 109 2.00 -7.41 0.91
CA MET A 109 2.55 -8.61 1.52
C MET A 109 3.10 -8.32 2.93
N CYS A 110 4.01 -7.35 3.09
CA CYS A 110 4.72 -7.15 4.35
C CYS A 110 3.88 -6.55 5.48
N LEU A 111 2.73 -5.96 5.16
CA LEU A 111 1.81 -5.42 6.16
C LEU A 111 0.79 -6.46 6.66
N GLN A 112 0.73 -7.68 6.10
CA GLN A 112 -0.31 -8.66 6.46
C GLN A 112 -0.26 -9.15 7.91
N ASP A 113 0.93 -9.25 8.48
CA ASP A 113 1.19 -9.67 9.85
C ASP A 113 1.19 -8.49 10.86
N LYS A 114 0.98 -7.26 10.38
CA LYS A 114 0.98 -6.02 11.18
C LYS A 114 -0.41 -5.68 11.73
N GLY A 115 -1.07 -6.67 12.35
CA GLY A 115 -2.36 -6.49 13.01
C GLY A 115 -3.47 -6.05 12.05
N THR A 116 -4.09 -4.90 12.34
CA THR A 116 -5.22 -4.37 11.56
C THR A 116 -4.82 -3.42 10.44
N VAL A 117 -3.53 -3.13 10.23
CA VAL A 117 -3.03 -2.13 9.26
C VAL A 117 -3.70 -2.27 7.88
N VAL A 118 -3.67 -3.47 7.30
CA VAL A 118 -4.23 -3.71 5.95
C VAL A 118 -5.73 -3.44 5.89
N ARG A 119 -6.47 -3.61 7.00
CA ARG A 119 -7.92 -3.32 7.05
C ARG A 119 -8.21 -1.82 7.01
N HIS A 120 -7.29 -1.02 7.54
CA HIS A 120 -7.45 0.41 7.77
C HIS A 120 -6.56 1.27 6.85
N MET A 121 -5.85 0.66 5.90
CA MET A 121 -5.00 1.41 4.98
C MET A 121 -5.82 2.07 3.87
N MET A 122 -5.35 3.19 3.35
CA MET A 122 -5.90 3.89 2.19
C MET A 122 -4.77 4.13 1.21
N TRP A 123 -5.03 3.87 -0.07
CA TRP A 123 -4.06 4.11 -1.13
C TRP A 123 -4.28 5.45 -1.81
N LEU A 124 -3.16 6.15 -2.10
CA LEU A 124 -3.14 7.21 -3.10
C LEU A 124 -2.55 6.68 -4.42
N MET A 125 -3.36 6.62 -5.47
CA MET A 125 -2.99 5.96 -6.73
C MET A 125 -3.23 6.84 -7.96
N ASP A 126 -2.54 6.56 -9.05
CA ASP A 126 -2.83 7.21 -10.34
C ASP A 126 -4.25 6.87 -10.82
N HIS A 127 -4.96 7.86 -11.35
CA HIS A 127 -6.32 7.71 -11.86
C HIS A 127 -6.52 6.57 -12.89
N ILE A 128 -5.48 6.18 -13.64
CA ILE A 128 -5.58 5.09 -14.62
C ILE A 128 -5.93 3.77 -13.92
N PHE A 129 -5.47 3.56 -12.68
CA PHE A 129 -5.72 2.33 -11.95
C PHE A 129 -7.19 2.10 -11.62
N LYS A 130 -8.02 3.14 -11.65
CA LYS A 130 -9.48 3.06 -11.44
C LYS A 130 -10.16 2.06 -12.39
N TYR A 131 -9.62 1.86 -13.58
CA TYR A 131 -10.18 0.99 -14.62
C TYR A 131 -9.68 -0.46 -14.54
N THR A 132 -8.93 -0.81 -13.50
CA THR A 132 -8.43 -2.17 -13.29
C THR A 132 -9.32 -2.93 -12.30
N ASN A 133 -9.17 -4.26 -12.27
CA ASN A 133 -9.79 -5.12 -11.26
C ASN A 133 -9.53 -4.63 -9.83
N PHE A 134 -8.28 -4.25 -9.52
CA PHE A 134 -7.93 -3.66 -8.23
C PHE A 134 -8.56 -2.27 -8.04
N GLY A 135 -8.68 -1.49 -9.11
CA GLY A 135 -9.33 -0.17 -9.11
C GLY A 135 -10.77 -0.20 -8.59
N ILE A 136 -11.55 -1.21 -8.99
CA ILE A 136 -12.94 -1.37 -8.53
C ILE A 136 -12.98 -1.61 -7.00
N VAL A 137 -12.11 -2.49 -6.51
CA VAL A 137 -11.98 -2.77 -5.07
C VAL A 137 -11.58 -1.50 -4.33
N SER A 138 -10.57 -0.80 -4.82
CA SER A 138 -10.08 0.46 -4.26
C SER A 138 -11.16 1.56 -4.19
N LEU A 139 -11.98 1.70 -5.24
CA LEU A 139 -13.11 2.64 -5.21
C LEU A 139 -14.12 2.31 -4.11
N LEU A 140 -14.46 1.03 -3.95
CA LEU A 140 -15.38 0.57 -2.92
C LEU A 140 -14.78 0.74 -1.52
N HIS A 141 -13.48 0.45 -1.36
CA HIS A 141 -12.72 0.66 -0.14
C HIS A 141 -12.66 2.15 0.25
N GLY A 142 -12.68 3.04 -0.74
CA GLY A 142 -12.59 4.48 -0.53
C GLY A 142 -11.16 4.99 -0.62
N ASP A 143 -10.32 4.34 -1.42
CA ASP A 143 -9.02 4.85 -1.84
C ASP A 143 -9.16 6.10 -2.71
N PHE A 144 -8.07 6.89 -2.80
CA PHE A 144 -8.05 8.12 -3.58
C PHE A 144 -7.27 7.96 -4.88
N PHE A 145 -7.90 8.36 -5.99
CA PHE A 145 -7.32 8.35 -7.32
C PHE A 145 -6.93 9.76 -7.75
N ILE A 146 -5.63 10.02 -7.87
CA ILE A 146 -5.08 11.31 -8.27
C ILE A 146 -4.74 11.33 -9.76
N ARG A 147 -5.26 12.33 -10.48
CA ARG A 147 -4.89 12.59 -11.87
C ARG A 147 -3.56 13.35 -11.92
N GLN A 148 -2.59 12.79 -12.62
CA GLN A 148 -1.30 13.44 -12.82
C GLN A 148 -1.37 14.55 -13.89
N GLY A 149 -0.52 15.56 -13.76
CA GLY A 149 -0.39 16.65 -14.72
C GLY A 149 -0.47 18.03 -14.07
N ARG A 150 0.19 19.04 -14.67
CA ARG A 150 0.18 20.41 -14.12
C ARG A 150 -1.22 21.01 -14.12
N ALA A 151 -1.99 20.81 -15.19
CA ALA A 151 -3.32 21.38 -15.36
C ALA A 151 -4.35 20.93 -14.31
N HIS A 152 -4.16 19.76 -13.70
CA HIS A 152 -5.10 19.22 -12.71
C HIS A 152 -4.59 19.36 -11.27
N ARG A 153 -3.35 19.80 -11.06
CA ARG A 153 -2.66 19.69 -9.76
C ARG A 153 -3.49 20.31 -8.62
N ASP A 154 -3.86 21.57 -8.75
CA ASP A 154 -4.49 22.32 -7.66
C ASP A 154 -5.89 21.78 -7.38
N GLN A 155 -6.65 21.47 -8.43
CA GLN A 155 -7.97 20.82 -8.30
C GLN A 155 -7.87 19.46 -7.59
N GLN A 156 -6.87 18.64 -7.92
CA GLN A 156 -6.71 17.33 -7.29
C GLN A 156 -6.34 17.42 -5.81
N LEU A 157 -5.62 18.47 -5.40
CA LEU A 157 -5.31 18.73 -3.98
C LEU A 157 -6.56 19.12 -3.18
N VAL A 158 -7.46 19.92 -3.78
CA VAL A 158 -8.77 20.22 -3.18
C VAL A 158 -9.62 18.96 -3.03
N LEU A 159 -9.71 18.15 -4.09
CA LEU A 159 -10.45 16.89 -4.05
C LEU A 159 -9.87 15.90 -3.04
N LEU A 160 -8.54 15.88 -2.87
CA LEU A 160 -7.89 15.06 -1.84
C LEU A 160 -8.34 15.49 -0.45
N LYS A 161 -8.30 16.79 -0.14
CA LYS A 161 -8.77 17.32 1.14
C LYS A 161 -10.22 16.89 1.42
N GLU A 162 -11.12 17.15 0.48
CA GLU A 162 -12.55 16.80 0.62
C GLU A 162 -12.76 15.29 0.82
N HIS A 163 -11.99 14.46 0.11
CA HIS A 163 -12.06 13.00 0.24
C HIS A 163 -11.60 12.52 1.61
N LEU A 164 -10.50 13.08 2.14
CA LEU A 164 -10.01 12.75 3.48
C LEU A 164 -11.02 13.13 4.55
N GLU A 165 -11.57 14.35 4.49
CA GLU A 165 -12.58 14.83 5.44
C GLU A 165 -13.83 13.95 5.42
N LYS A 166 -14.26 13.51 4.23
CA LYS A 166 -15.50 12.73 4.07
C LYS A 166 -15.34 11.25 4.39
N TYR A 167 -14.22 10.62 4.02
CA TYR A 167 -14.11 9.15 4.00
C TYR A 167 -13.01 8.56 4.88
N TYR A 168 -11.97 9.31 5.27
CA TYR A 168 -10.84 8.71 5.99
C TYR A 168 -11.27 8.16 7.36
N ARG A 169 -11.70 9.03 8.29
CA ARG A 169 -12.13 8.57 9.62
C ARG A 169 -13.51 7.90 9.63
N SER A 170 -14.42 8.34 8.77
CA SER A 170 -15.77 7.75 8.68
C SER A 170 -15.79 6.30 8.18
N ARG A 171 -14.72 5.86 7.51
CA ARG A 171 -14.50 4.47 7.11
C ARG A 171 -13.43 3.76 7.95
N ASN A 172 -13.11 4.32 9.12
CA ASN A 172 -12.13 3.78 10.06
C ASN A 172 -10.74 3.54 9.43
N ARG A 173 -10.29 4.44 8.55
CA ARG A 173 -8.94 4.38 7.96
C ARG A 173 -7.95 5.03 8.92
N LYS A 174 -6.75 4.42 8.98
CA LYS A 174 -5.66 4.80 9.86
C LYS A 174 -4.37 5.04 9.10
N TRP A 175 -4.09 4.32 8.02
CA TRP A 175 -2.80 4.46 7.31
C TRP A 175 -3.02 5.00 5.91
N ILE A 176 -2.28 6.00 5.46
CA ILE A 176 -2.31 6.46 4.07
C ILE A 176 -0.99 6.13 3.41
N VAL A 177 -1.03 5.31 2.36
CA VAL A 177 0.17 4.98 1.58
C VAL A 177 0.30 5.95 0.42
N LEU A 178 1.42 6.66 0.39
CA LEU A 178 1.77 7.63 -0.64
C LEU A 178 3.16 7.32 -1.22
N PHE A 179 3.28 7.52 -2.53
CA PHE A 179 4.55 7.52 -3.26
C PHE A 179 4.89 8.95 -3.69
N PRO A 180 5.60 9.75 -2.87
CA PRO A 180 5.83 11.18 -3.13
C PRO A 180 6.59 11.48 -4.42
N GLU A 181 7.36 10.52 -4.95
CA GLU A 181 8.01 10.62 -6.27
C GLU A 181 7.01 10.91 -7.42
N GLY A 182 5.74 10.53 -7.22
CA GLY A 182 4.66 10.78 -8.18
C GLY A 182 4.82 9.99 -9.48
N GLY A 183 5.55 8.87 -9.45
CA GLY A 183 5.71 7.92 -10.55
C GLY A 183 6.96 7.06 -10.38
N PHE A 184 7.09 6.00 -11.18
CA PHE A 184 8.25 5.10 -11.12
C PHE A 184 9.57 5.84 -11.42
N LEU A 185 10.61 5.52 -10.66
CA LEU A 185 11.97 6.05 -10.77
C LEU A 185 12.45 6.09 -12.23
N ARG A 186 12.33 4.98 -12.96
CA ARG A 186 12.76 4.87 -14.37
C ARG A 186 12.13 5.94 -15.27
N LYS A 187 10.89 6.36 -14.99
CA LYS A 187 10.16 7.38 -15.77
C LYS A 187 10.40 8.81 -15.29
N ARG A 188 10.82 8.99 -14.02
CA ARG A 188 10.91 10.31 -13.37
C ARG A 188 12.34 10.82 -13.20
N ARG A 189 13.34 9.93 -13.14
CA ARG A 189 14.73 10.24 -12.78
C ARG A 189 15.31 11.41 -13.58
N GLU A 190 15.30 11.34 -14.90
CA GLU A 190 15.88 12.40 -15.75
C GLU A 190 15.20 13.75 -15.52
N THR A 191 13.87 13.77 -15.46
CA THR A 191 13.12 15.02 -15.19
C THR A 191 13.36 15.57 -13.79
N SER A 192 13.54 14.68 -12.81
CA SER A 192 13.87 15.06 -11.43
C SER A 192 15.27 15.65 -11.33
N GLN A 193 16.24 15.05 -12.02
CA GLN A 193 17.62 15.51 -12.07
C GLN A 193 17.76 16.85 -12.79
N ALA A 194 17.01 17.06 -13.88
CA ALA A 194 16.94 18.36 -14.55
C ALA A 194 16.35 19.45 -13.63
N PHE A 195 15.31 19.12 -12.87
CA PHE A 195 14.76 20.01 -11.85
C PHE A 195 15.78 20.29 -10.74
N ALA A 196 16.49 19.27 -10.25
CA ALA A 196 17.51 19.43 -9.22
C ALA A 196 18.62 20.39 -9.67
N LYS A 197 19.15 20.20 -10.88
CA LYS A 197 20.18 21.06 -11.48
C LYS A 197 19.71 22.51 -11.61
N LYS A 198 18.45 22.74 -12.01
CA LYS A 198 17.90 24.09 -12.17
C LYS A 198 17.75 24.84 -10.84
N ASN A 199 17.50 24.11 -9.75
CA ASN A 199 17.18 24.69 -8.44
C ASN A 199 18.31 24.49 -7.41
N ASN A 200 19.51 24.09 -7.84
CA ASN A 200 20.65 23.80 -6.96
C ASN A 200 20.33 22.78 -5.84
N LEU A 201 19.56 21.75 -6.18
CA LEU A 201 19.23 20.66 -5.26
C LEU A 201 20.13 19.44 -5.52
N PRO A 202 20.25 18.51 -4.54
CA PRO A 202 21.05 17.30 -4.69
C PRO A 202 20.65 16.43 -5.88
N PHE A 203 21.64 15.81 -6.51
CA PHE A 203 21.46 14.92 -7.65
C PHE A 203 21.27 13.49 -7.17
N LEU A 204 20.04 12.99 -7.22
CA LEU A 204 19.67 11.64 -6.75
C LEU A 204 19.60 10.64 -7.92
N LYS A 205 20.07 9.40 -7.72
CA LYS A 205 20.17 8.35 -8.74
C LYS A 205 19.22 7.18 -8.47
N HIS A 206 19.05 6.82 -7.21
CA HIS A 206 18.27 5.67 -6.73
C HIS A 206 16.85 6.05 -6.28
N VAL A 207 16.57 7.33 -6.05
CA VAL A 207 15.23 7.91 -5.89
C VAL A 207 15.06 9.18 -6.72
N THR A 208 13.86 9.76 -6.70
CA THR A 208 13.59 11.10 -7.24
C THR A 208 13.20 12.09 -6.16
N LEU A 209 13.36 13.39 -6.44
CA LEU A 209 12.94 14.43 -5.53
C LEU A 209 11.41 14.36 -5.36
N PRO A 210 10.92 14.30 -4.11
CA PRO A 210 9.52 14.10 -3.82
C PRO A 210 8.68 15.33 -4.15
N ARG A 211 7.39 15.12 -4.42
CA ARG A 211 6.40 16.18 -4.58
C ARG A 211 5.75 16.49 -3.24
N LEU A 212 5.62 17.79 -2.94
CA LEU A 212 5.10 18.26 -1.66
C LEU A 212 3.58 18.15 -1.52
N GLY A 213 2.82 18.49 -2.56
CA GLY A 213 1.40 18.86 -2.41
C GLY A 213 0.51 17.82 -1.73
N ALA A 214 0.60 16.53 -2.10
CA ALA A 214 -0.23 15.50 -1.48
C ALA A 214 0.14 15.29 0.00
N THR A 215 1.45 15.24 0.31
CA THR A 215 1.93 15.13 1.69
C THR A 215 1.43 16.31 2.53
N GLU A 216 1.58 17.53 2.03
CA GLU A 216 1.14 18.75 2.72
C GLU A 216 -0.36 18.75 3.02
N VAL A 217 -1.20 18.39 2.03
CA VAL A 217 -2.66 18.30 2.23
C VAL A 217 -3.00 17.25 3.28
N ILE A 218 -2.39 16.06 3.22
CA ILE A 218 -2.64 14.98 4.19
C ILE A 218 -2.31 15.44 5.61
N LEU A 219 -1.12 16.03 5.80
CA LEU A 219 -0.68 16.51 7.11
C LEU A 219 -1.61 17.62 7.62
N LYS A 220 -1.86 18.67 6.82
CA LYS A 220 -2.72 19.78 7.22
C LYS A 220 -4.14 19.32 7.56
N THR A 221 -4.75 18.47 6.74
CA THR A 221 -6.12 18.01 6.96
C THR A 221 -6.25 17.12 8.19
N LEU A 222 -5.35 16.14 8.36
CA LEU A 222 -5.50 15.14 9.42
C LEU A 222 -4.97 15.61 10.77
N VAL A 223 -4.00 16.53 10.79
CA VAL A 223 -3.50 17.18 12.03
C VAL A 223 -4.47 18.27 12.50
N ALA A 224 -4.94 19.17 11.63
CA ALA A 224 -5.84 20.26 12.06
C ALA A 224 -7.17 19.76 12.66
N GLN A 225 -7.66 18.62 12.19
CA GLN A 225 -8.85 17.97 12.77
C GLN A 225 -8.61 17.46 14.19
N GLN A 226 -7.36 17.21 14.62
CA GLN A 226 -7.04 16.94 16.04
C GLN A 226 -7.28 18.17 16.89
N GLU A 227 -6.75 19.32 16.47
CA GLU A 227 -6.83 20.57 17.23
C GLU A 227 -8.29 21.01 17.42
N ASN A 228 -9.07 20.99 16.34
CA ASN A 228 -10.49 21.36 16.35
C ASN A 228 -11.39 20.36 17.11
N GLY A 229 -10.96 19.11 17.29
CA GLY A 229 -11.67 18.07 18.05
C GLY A 229 -11.54 18.19 19.58
N THR A 230 -10.75 19.15 20.07
CA THR A 230 -10.42 19.33 21.50
C THR A 230 -11.27 20.40 22.20
N ILE A 231 -12.46 20.73 21.70
CA ILE A 231 -13.40 21.64 22.39
C ILE A 231 -14.32 20.82 23.30
N THR A 232 -14.18 21.02 24.60
CA THR A 232 -15.03 20.47 25.67
C THR A 232 -16.45 21.03 25.62
N SER A 233 -17.46 20.16 25.70
CA SER A 233 -18.76 20.53 26.28
C SER A 233 -19.44 19.34 26.98
N GLY A 234 -19.77 19.57 28.25
CA GLY A 234 -20.76 18.93 29.14
C GLY A 234 -21.16 17.45 28.96
N ASN A 235 -20.90 16.66 30.01
CA ASN A 235 -21.71 15.55 30.53
C ASN A 235 -22.26 14.53 29.52
N THR A 236 -21.46 13.53 29.19
CA THR A 236 -21.87 12.11 29.15
C THR A 236 -20.62 11.24 29.00
N VAL A 237 -20.38 10.35 29.96
CA VAL A 237 -19.27 9.38 29.90
C VAL A 237 -19.68 8.27 28.93
N ILE A 238 -19.51 8.52 27.63
CA ILE A 238 -19.31 7.45 26.66
C ILE A 238 -17.80 7.40 26.43
N LYS A 239 -17.19 6.31 26.89
CA LYS A 239 -15.75 6.02 26.78
C LYS A 239 -15.43 5.60 25.34
N GLU A 240 -15.87 6.37 24.34
CA GLU A 240 -15.37 6.25 22.99
C GLU A 240 -13.95 6.81 23.00
N SER A 241 -12.99 5.95 22.68
CA SER A 241 -11.60 6.32 22.49
C SER A 241 -11.54 7.46 21.46
N LYS A 242 -11.47 8.71 21.93
CA LYS A 242 -11.24 9.87 21.06
C LYS A 242 -10.07 9.53 20.14
N SER A 243 -10.27 9.64 18.83
CA SER A 243 -9.19 9.39 17.89
C SER A 243 -8.02 10.29 18.28
N LYS A 244 -6.84 9.70 18.45
CA LYS A 244 -5.61 10.47 18.66
C LYS A 244 -5.28 11.32 17.43
N GLY A 245 -5.93 11.08 16.29
CA GLY A 245 -5.62 11.63 14.97
C GLY A 245 -4.26 11.17 14.45
N LEU A 246 -3.74 11.80 13.41
CA LEU A 246 -2.44 11.48 12.80
C LEU A 246 -1.31 11.59 13.81
N GLN A 247 -0.63 10.49 14.12
CA GLN A 247 0.44 10.44 15.12
C GLN A 247 1.84 10.26 14.50
N TRP A 248 1.92 9.65 13.32
CA TRP A 248 3.19 9.16 12.78
C TRP A 248 3.37 9.43 11.28
N VAL A 249 4.62 9.68 10.88
CA VAL A 249 5.07 9.51 9.50
C VAL A 249 5.97 8.28 9.45
N ILE A 250 5.58 7.28 8.66
CA ILE A 250 6.36 6.06 8.44
C ILE A 250 7.10 6.23 7.11
N ASP A 251 8.40 6.50 7.20
CA ASP A 251 9.27 6.58 6.05
C ASP A 251 9.76 5.18 5.66
N THR A 252 9.38 4.71 4.47
CA THR A 252 9.61 3.34 3.99
C THR A 252 10.51 3.33 2.76
N THR A 253 11.60 2.57 2.80
CA THR A 253 12.53 2.42 1.68
C THR A 253 12.50 0.98 1.20
N ILE A 254 11.98 0.77 0.00
CA ILE A 254 12.00 -0.50 -0.72
C ILE A 254 13.29 -0.57 -1.53
N ALA A 255 14.02 -1.68 -1.39
CA ALA A 255 15.22 -1.98 -2.14
C ALA A 255 15.13 -3.38 -2.76
N TYR A 256 15.40 -3.48 -4.05
CA TYR A 256 15.47 -4.75 -4.76
C TYR A 256 16.93 -5.15 -4.98
N PRO A 257 17.31 -6.43 -4.80
CA PRO A 257 18.68 -6.88 -5.05
C PRO A 257 19.18 -6.41 -6.43
N LYS A 258 20.43 -5.91 -6.47
CA LYS A 258 21.08 -5.39 -7.68
C LYS A 258 20.38 -4.20 -8.35
N GLY A 259 19.41 -3.57 -7.69
CA GLY A 259 18.61 -2.49 -8.27
C GLY A 259 17.68 -2.96 -9.40
N GLU A 260 17.29 -4.24 -9.41
CA GLU A 260 16.42 -4.83 -10.42
C GLU A 260 14.99 -5.03 -9.90
N PRO A 261 14.12 -4.02 -9.96
CA PRO A 261 12.80 -4.10 -9.35
C PRO A 261 11.90 -5.16 -10.01
N LEU A 262 10.98 -5.71 -9.22
CA LEU A 262 9.97 -6.65 -9.71
C LEU A 262 8.75 -5.87 -10.22
N ASP A 263 8.23 -6.28 -11.37
CA ASP A 263 6.92 -5.83 -11.84
C ASP A 263 5.81 -6.80 -11.42
N ILE A 264 4.57 -6.35 -11.52
CA ILE A 264 3.39 -7.15 -11.19
C ILE A 264 3.27 -8.40 -12.06
N GLN A 265 3.76 -8.37 -13.31
CA GLN A 265 3.75 -9.54 -14.20
C GLN A 265 4.67 -10.63 -13.66
N THR A 266 5.86 -10.26 -13.18
CA THR A 266 6.79 -11.14 -12.51
C THR A 266 6.15 -11.79 -11.29
N TRP A 267 5.44 -11.02 -10.46
CA TRP A 267 4.72 -11.51 -9.29
C TRP A 267 3.67 -12.56 -9.65
N ILE A 268 2.86 -12.29 -10.66
CA ILE A 268 1.81 -13.20 -11.13
C ILE A 268 2.44 -14.47 -11.74
N LEU A 269 3.29 -14.28 -12.75
CA LEU A 269 3.78 -15.37 -13.61
C LEU A 269 4.92 -16.18 -12.97
N GLY A 270 5.68 -15.61 -12.04
CA GLY A 270 6.75 -16.36 -11.37
C GLY A 270 7.93 -16.74 -12.30
N TYR A 271 8.19 -15.99 -13.38
CA TYR A 271 9.22 -16.34 -14.36
C TYR A 271 10.65 -15.91 -13.98
N ARG A 272 10.81 -14.99 -13.01
CA ARG A 272 12.12 -14.64 -12.45
C ARG A 272 12.49 -15.60 -11.33
N GLN A 273 13.78 -15.72 -11.05
CA GLN A 273 14.25 -16.53 -9.92
C GLN A 273 13.72 -15.98 -8.59
N PRO A 274 13.43 -16.85 -7.61
CA PRO A 274 13.13 -16.43 -6.23
C PRO A 274 14.11 -15.37 -5.74
N THR A 275 13.59 -14.34 -5.09
CA THR A 275 14.39 -13.19 -4.66
C THR A 275 13.80 -12.57 -3.41
N VAL A 276 14.65 -11.88 -2.65
CA VAL A 276 14.27 -11.21 -1.42
C VAL A 276 14.22 -9.71 -1.66
N THR A 277 13.05 -9.10 -1.51
CA THR A 277 12.93 -7.64 -1.48
C THR A 277 13.17 -7.14 -0.06
N HIS A 278 13.91 -6.04 0.09
CA HIS A 278 14.25 -5.49 1.39
C HIS A 278 13.44 -4.21 1.63
N VAL A 279 12.86 -4.09 2.82
CA VAL A 279 12.05 -2.92 3.21
C VAL A 279 12.58 -2.35 4.51
N HIS A 280 13.06 -1.10 4.48
CA HIS A 280 13.55 -0.40 5.65
C HIS A 280 12.52 0.62 6.15
N TYR A 281 12.24 0.62 7.44
CA TYR A 281 11.30 1.54 8.08
C TYR A 281 12.02 2.53 8.99
N ARG A 282 11.54 3.78 8.99
CA ARG A 282 11.86 4.81 9.97
C ARG A 282 10.57 5.48 10.41
N ILE A 283 10.36 5.64 11.71
CA ILE A 283 9.12 6.19 12.27
C ILE A 283 9.40 7.54 12.89
N PHE A 284 8.69 8.57 12.42
CA PHE A 284 8.79 9.93 12.92
C PHE A 284 7.49 10.33 13.63
N PRO A 285 7.54 10.79 14.90
CA PRO A 285 6.40 11.42 15.54
C PRO A 285 5.93 12.64 14.75
N ILE A 286 4.61 12.82 14.64
CA ILE A 286 4.03 13.96 13.90
C ILE A 286 4.48 15.32 14.44
N LYS A 287 4.74 15.41 15.75
CA LYS A 287 5.24 16.60 16.43
C LYS A 287 6.63 17.04 15.96
N ASP A 288 7.40 16.13 15.37
CA ASP A 288 8.75 16.39 14.85
C ASP A 288 8.74 16.70 13.34
N VAL A 289 7.54 16.74 12.73
CA VAL A 289 7.33 17.03 11.31
C VAL A 289 6.91 18.50 11.17
N PRO A 290 7.63 19.33 10.39
CA PRO A 290 7.29 20.74 10.23
C PRO A 290 5.92 20.95 9.57
N ALA A 291 5.16 21.93 10.07
CA ALA A 291 3.88 22.33 9.50
C ALA A 291 4.02 23.40 8.39
N GLU A 292 5.02 24.27 8.50
CA GLU A 292 5.28 25.34 7.52
C GLU A 292 5.74 24.77 6.17
N PRO A 293 5.18 25.23 5.03
CA PRO A 293 5.40 24.62 3.71
C PRO A 293 6.87 24.48 3.30
N GLU A 294 7.67 25.53 3.48
CA GLU A 294 9.09 25.54 3.12
C GLU A 294 9.91 24.58 3.99
N ALA A 295 9.64 24.59 5.30
CA ALA A 295 10.30 23.69 6.25
C ALA A 295 9.90 22.23 6.00
N LEU A 296 8.63 21.97 5.67
CA LEU A 296 8.14 20.66 5.30
C LEU A 296 8.78 20.17 3.98
N ALA A 297 8.93 21.06 2.99
CA ALA A 297 9.61 20.74 1.74
C ALA A 297 11.06 20.32 1.98
N HIS A 298 11.79 21.08 2.79
CA HIS A 298 13.17 20.75 3.15
C HIS A 298 13.26 19.42 3.93
N TRP A 299 12.38 19.23 4.91
CA TRP A 299 12.29 17.97 5.68
C TRP A 299 12.01 16.77 4.77
N LEU A 300 11.08 16.91 3.82
CA LEU A 300 10.73 15.85 2.88
C LEU A 300 11.87 15.56 1.89
N TYR A 301 12.56 16.58 1.39
CA TYR A 301 13.77 16.39 0.58
C TYR A 301 14.86 15.65 1.35
N GLN A 302 15.07 16.03 2.61
CA GLN A 302 16.03 15.36 3.47
C GLN A 302 15.72 13.87 3.65
N ARG A 303 14.44 13.49 3.80
CA ARG A 303 14.06 12.06 3.83
C ARG A 303 14.50 11.32 2.59
N PHE A 304 14.33 11.90 1.40
CA PHE A 304 14.70 11.25 0.14
C PHE A 304 16.21 11.26 -0.15
N ILE A 305 16.95 12.25 0.34
CA ILE A 305 18.42 12.22 0.36
C ILE A 305 18.89 11.04 1.22
N GLU A 306 18.34 10.87 2.41
CA GLU A 306 18.69 9.73 3.27
C GLU A 306 18.28 8.39 2.62
N LYS A 307 17.18 8.32 1.85
CA LYS A 307 16.84 7.12 1.07
C LYS A 307 17.87 6.82 -0.01
N GLU A 308 18.41 7.86 -0.66
CA GLU A 308 19.49 7.72 -1.64
C GLU A 308 20.71 7.06 -0.99
N ASP A 309 21.11 7.52 0.20
CA ASP A 309 22.25 6.97 0.95
C ASP A 309 21.99 5.52 1.39
N LEU A 310 20.79 5.24 1.92
CA LEU A 310 20.37 3.90 2.31
C LEU A 310 20.41 2.92 1.13
N LEU A 311 19.90 3.33 -0.04
CA LEU A 311 19.91 2.51 -1.25
C LEU A 311 21.31 2.35 -1.82
N THR A 312 22.13 3.39 -1.80
CA THR A 312 23.53 3.33 -2.24
C THR A 312 24.30 2.29 -1.42
N HIS A 313 24.23 2.40 -0.09
CA HIS A 313 24.84 1.43 0.81
C HIS A 313 24.30 0.01 0.58
N PHE A 314 22.99 -0.15 0.40
CA PHE A 314 22.38 -1.45 0.13
C PHE A 314 22.87 -2.06 -1.18
N TYR A 315 22.98 -1.28 -2.25
CA TYR A 315 23.45 -1.79 -3.54
C TYR A 315 24.95 -2.12 -3.56
N GLU A 316 25.74 -1.49 -2.69
CA GLU A 316 27.17 -1.78 -2.52
C GLU A 316 27.42 -3.00 -1.61
N THR A 317 26.62 -3.17 -0.55
CA THR A 317 26.91 -4.14 0.53
C THR A 317 25.93 -5.32 0.60
N GLY A 318 24.74 -5.18 0.03
CA GLY A 318 23.65 -6.15 0.15
C GLY A 318 22.83 -6.06 1.45
N ALA A 319 23.08 -5.07 2.30
CA ALA A 319 22.35 -4.83 3.54
C ALA A 319 22.13 -3.33 3.79
N PHE A 320 21.14 -2.99 4.62
CA PHE A 320 21.00 -1.61 5.09
C PHE A 320 22.02 -1.33 6.21
N PRO A 321 22.46 -0.06 6.40
CA PRO A 321 23.46 0.26 7.41
C PRO A 321 22.90 0.03 8.83
N PRO A 322 23.75 -0.35 9.81
CA PRO A 322 23.33 -0.48 11.19
C PRO A 322 22.92 0.87 11.79
N LEU A 323 22.04 0.84 12.79
CA LEU A 323 21.76 2.02 13.61
C LEU A 323 23.02 2.48 14.35
N GLN A 324 23.09 3.76 14.67
CA GLN A 324 24.22 4.36 15.36
C GLN A 324 24.46 3.64 16.71
N GLY A 325 25.68 3.11 16.89
CA GLY A 325 26.04 2.31 18.07
C GLY A 325 25.84 0.80 17.94
N GLN A 326 25.29 0.30 16.82
CA GLN A 326 25.19 -1.13 16.53
C GLN A 326 26.30 -1.58 15.56
N THR A 327 26.84 -2.77 15.81
CA THR A 327 27.86 -3.38 14.92
C THR A 327 27.25 -4.13 13.74
N LYS A 328 25.97 -4.51 13.82
CA LYS A 328 25.24 -5.21 12.75
C LYS A 328 23.82 -4.68 12.64
N ALA A 329 23.35 -4.51 11.41
CA ALA A 329 21.96 -4.18 11.14
C ALA A 329 21.07 -5.37 11.48
N VAL A 330 20.02 -5.12 12.26
CA VAL A 330 19.02 -6.14 12.59
C VAL A 330 17.98 -6.18 11.48
N SER A 331 17.67 -7.39 11.01
CA SER A 331 16.63 -7.62 10.01
C SER A 331 15.69 -8.73 10.44
N ARG A 332 14.47 -8.68 9.93
CA ARG A 332 13.42 -9.66 10.21
C ARG A 332 12.87 -10.18 8.89
N ALA A 333 12.93 -11.49 8.68
CA ALA A 333 12.18 -12.11 7.60
C ALA A 333 10.67 -11.96 7.90
N MET A 334 9.93 -11.37 6.97
CA MET A 334 8.48 -11.36 7.05
C MET A 334 7.93 -12.76 6.72
N THR A 335 6.86 -13.17 7.40
CA THR A 335 6.28 -14.50 7.23
C THR A 335 4.80 -14.41 6.89
N LEU A 336 4.35 -15.29 5.98
CA LEU A 336 2.93 -15.53 5.72
C LEU A 336 2.58 -16.97 6.06
N SER A 337 1.46 -17.16 6.74
CA SER A 337 0.94 -18.50 7.05
C SER A 337 0.33 -19.13 5.81
N ASN A 338 0.91 -20.23 5.35
CA ASN A 338 0.36 -21.00 4.22
C ASN A 338 -1.05 -21.51 4.50
N LEU A 339 -1.32 -21.96 5.73
CA LEU A 339 -2.65 -22.40 6.14
C LEU A 339 -3.66 -21.26 6.02
N TRP A 340 -3.30 -20.06 6.49
CA TRP A 340 -4.13 -18.88 6.37
C TRP A 340 -4.42 -18.50 4.91
N LEU A 341 -3.39 -18.50 4.06
CA LEU A 341 -3.56 -18.24 2.63
C LEU A 341 -4.50 -19.25 1.97
N VAL A 342 -4.39 -20.54 2.31
CA VAL A 342 -5.31 -21.58 1.83
C VAL A 342 -6.74 -21.27 2.30
N CYS A 343 -6.95 -20.93 3.58
CA CYS A 343 -8.29 -20.56 4.07
C CYS A 343 -8.90 -19.38 3.32
N VAL A 344 -8.12 -18.32 3.09
CA VAL A 344 -8.55 -17.14 2.33
C VAL A 344 -8.93 -17.50 0.89
N GLN A 345 -8.11 -18.33 0.24
CA GLN A 345 -8.36 -18.78 -1.13
C GLN A 345 -9.61 -19.66 -1.21
N SER A 346 -9.75 -20.64 -0.30
CA SER A 346 -10.96 -21.47 -0.20
C SER A 346 -12.21 -20.63 0.03
N PHE A 347 -12.16 -19.63 0.92
CA PHE A 347 -13.28 -18.73 1.13
C PHE A 347 -13.70 -18.00 -0.16
N ALA A 348 -12.75 -17.52 -0.97
CA ALA A 348 -13.05 -16.87 -2.24
C ALA A 348 -13.76 -17.81 -3.23
N PHE A 349 -13.25 -19.03 -3.41
CA PHE A 349 -13.86 -20.00 -4.33
C PHE A 349 -15.23 -20.46 -3.85
N LEU A 350 -15.40 -20.73 -2.55
CA LEU A 350 -16.69 -21.07 -1.97
C LEU A 350 -17.70 -19.92 -2.09
N SER A 351 -17.25 -18.67 -1.88
CA SER A 351 -18.09 -17.47 -2.08
C SER A 351 -18.55 -17.35 -3.53
N GLY A 352 -17.64 -17.56 -4.49
CA GLY A 352 -17.99 -17.53 -5.91
C GLY A 352 -19.04 -18.58 -6.27
N GLY A 353 -18.87 -19.82 -5.79
CA GLY A 353 -19.84 -20.89 -5.98
C GLY A 353 -21.20 -20.58 -5.34
N MET A 354 -21.20 -20.07 -4.11
CA MET A 354 -22.43 -19.65 -3.41
C MET A 354 -23.19 -18.58 -4.21
N TRP A 355 -22.50 -17.51 -4.64
CA TRP A 355 -23.14 -16.43 -5.42
C TRP A 355 -23.68 -16.94 -6.77
N TYR A 356 -22.94 -17.83 -7.44
CA TYR A 356 -23.42 -18.47 -8.66
C TYR A 356 -24.72 -19.24 -8.43
N CYS A 357 -24.79 -20.08 -7.38
CA CYS A 357 -26.00 -20.82 -7.04
C CYS A 357 -27.17 -19.90 -6.71
N ILE A 358 -26.93 -18.81 -5.98
CA ILE A 358 -27.96 -17.80 -5.67
C ILE A 358 -28.51 -17.18 -6.96
N PHE A 359 -27.66 -16.76 -7.88
CA PHE A 359 -28.11 -16.17 -9.15
C PHE A 359 -28.84 -17.17 -10.03
N GLN A 360 -28.36 -18.41 -10.10
CA GLN A 360 -29.02 -19.46 -10.84
C GLN A 360 -30.43 -19.71 -10.30
N TYR A 361 -30.60 -19.76 -8.98
CA TYR A 361 -31.90 -19.90 -8.35
C TYR A 361 -32.85 -18.74 -8.72
N PHE A 362 -32.39 -17.49 -8.58
CA PHE A 362 -33.19 -16.33 -8.97
C PHE A 362 -33.56 -16.33 -10.46
N TYR A 363 -32.63 -16.74 -11.33
CA TYR A 363 -32.90 -16.85 -12.76
C TYR A 363 -34.03 -17.84 -13.04
N HIS A 364 -33.98 -19.05 -12.45
CA HIS A 364 -35.04 -20.06 -12.59
C HIS A 364 -36.38 -19.65 -11.98
N CYS A 365 -36.39 -18.77 -10.98
CA CYS A 365 -37.64 -18.27 -10.40
C CYS A 365 -38.28 -17.14 -11.23
N LEU A 366 -37.50 -16.41 -12.03
CA LEU A 366 -37.95 -15.22 -12.74
C LEU A 366 -38.19 -15.44 -14.24
N PHE A 367 -37.52 -16.43 -14.83
CA PHE A 367 -37.60 -16.82 -16.24
C PHE A 367 -37.81 -18.33 -16.35
#